data_AF-G7N7S8-F1
#
_entry.id   AF-G7N7S8-F1
#
_cell.length_a   1.000
_cell.length_b   1.000
_cell.length_c   1.000
_cell.angle_alpha   90.00
_cell.angle_beta   90.00
_cell.angle_gamma   90.00
#
_symmetry.space_group_name_H-M   'P 1'
#
loop_
_entity.id
_entity.type
_entity.pdbx_description
1 polymer ?
#
loop_
_entity_poly.entity_id
_entity_poly.type
_entity_poly.pdbx_seq_one_letter_code
_entity_poly.pdbx_strand_id
1 'polypeptide(L)'
;LFLQYSSTSTRREHVKVTTGSQPGFLERLSETSGGMVVGLMTFLLSFYLIFTNEGRALKTATSLAEGLSLVVSPDSIHSVAPENEGRLVHIIGALRTSKLLSDPNYGVHLPAVKLRRHVEMYQWVETEESREYTEDGQVKKETRYSYNTEWRSEIINSKNFDREIGHKNPSAMAVESFTATAPFVQIGRFFLSPGLIDKVDNFKPLSLSKLEDPHVDIIRRGDFFYHSENPKYPEVGDLRVSFSYAGLSGDDPDLGPAHMVTVIARQRGDQLVPFSTKSGDTLLLLHHGDFSAEEVFHRELRSNSMKTWGLRAAGWMAMFMGLNLMTRILYTLVDWFPVFRDLVNIGLKAFAFCMATSLTLLTVAAGWLFYRPLWALLIAGLALVPIIVARTRVSAKKLE
;
A
#
# COMPACT_ATOMS: atom_id res chain seq x y z
N LEU A 1 -2.65 32.82 25.04
CA LEU A 1 -1.83 31.59 25.07
C LEU A 1 -0.81 31.73 26.19
N PHE A 2 -1.13 31.24 27.39
CA PHE A 2 -0.13 31.10 28.45
C PHE A 2 0.51 29.72 28.29
N LEU A 3 1.79 29.68 27.92
CA LEU A 3 2.57 28.45 27.83
C LEU A 3 3.10 28.14 29.23
N GLN A 4 2.57 27.11 29.88
CA GLN A 4 3.05 26.66 31.17
C GLN A 4 3.87 25.39 30.98
N TYR A 5 5.20 25.52 31.06
CA TYR A 5 6.11 24.38 31.07
C TYR A 5 6.11 23.75 32.47
N SER A 6 5.50 22.57 32.62
CA SER A 6 5.63 21.76 33.84
C SER A 6 6.93 20.94 33.76
N SER A 7 7.88 21.25 34.64
CA SER A 7 9.24 20.70 34.62
C SER A 7 9.34 19.37 35.36
N THR A 8 8.94 18.29 34.70
CA THR A 8 9.41 16.93 34.99
C THR A 8 10.02 16.34 33.72
N SER A 9 10.99 17.06 33.14
CA SER A 9 11.65 16.67 31.89
C SER A 9 12.91 15.87 32.18
N THR A 10 12.87 14.56 31.95
CA THR A 10 14.07 13.83 31.55
C THR A 10 14.48 14.36 30.18
N ARG A 11 15.78 14.38 29.85
CA ARG A 11 16.30 14.97 28.60
C ARG A 11 15.65 14.41 27.31
N ARG A 12 14.96 13.26 27.42
CA ARG A 12 14.32 12.49 26.35
C ARG A 12 12.80 12.70 26.24
N GLU A 13 12.17 13.40 27.18
CA GLU A 13 10.74 13.67 27.13
C GLU A 13 10.40 15.07 27.66
N HIS A 14 9.37 15.67 27.08
CA HIS A 14 8.72 16.82 27.68
C HIS A 14 7.24 16.87 27.31
N VAL A 15 6.51 17.68 28.06
CA VAL A 15 5.07 17.85 27.91
C VAL A 15 4.78 19.32 27.64
N LYS A 16 3.95 19.57 26.63
CA LYS A 16 3.43 20.88 26.27
C LYS A 16 1.94 20.91 26.53
N VAL A 17 1.51 21.80 27.41
CA VAL A 17 0.08 22.01 27.68
C VAL A 17 -0.37 23.29 26.99
N THR A 18 -1.38 23.17 26.14
CA THR A 18 -2.07 24.30 25.51
C THR A 18 -3.50 24.37 26.04
N THR A 19 -3.87 25.56 26.51
CA THR A 19 -5.20 25.83 27.05
C THR A 19 -6.03 26.60 26.04
N GLY A 20 -7.22 26.10 25.72
CA GLY A 20 -8.22 26.74 24.88
C GLY A 20 -9.51 27.03 25.66
N SER A 21 -10.27 28.03 25.20
CA SER A 21 -11.65 28.24 25.65
C SER A 21 -12.53 27.08 25.21
N GLN A 22 -13.57 26.76 25.98
CA GLN A 22 -14.61 25.85 25.48
C GLN A 22 -15.22 26.44 24.21
N PRO A 23 -15.26 25.69 23.10
CA PRO A 23 -15.78 26.22 21.85
C PRO A 23 -17.26 26.57 22.05
N GLY A 24 -17.62 27.80 21.66
CA GLY A 24 -19.00 28.28 21.73
C GLY A 24 -19.90 27.53 20.76
N PHE A 25 -21.22 27.74 20.86
CA PHE A 25 -22.20 27.07 19.97
C PHE A 25 -21.90 27.30 18.47
N LEU A 26 -21.57 28.54 18.09
CA LEU A 26 -21.22 28.88 16.70
C LEU A 26 -19.91 28.24 16.24
N GLU A 27 -18.93 28.10 17.13
CA GLU A 27 -17.64 27.48 16.84
C GLU A 27 -17.80 25.97 16.63
N ARG A 28 -18.56 25.29 17.52
CA ARG A 28 -18.95 23.87 17.35
C ARG A 28 -19.77 23.64 16.08
N LEU A 29 -20.66 24.55 15.72
CA LEU A 29 -21.41 24.50 14.46
C LEU A 29 -20.50 24.67 13.24
N SER A 30 -19.53 25.59 13.30
CA SER A 30 -18.58 25.80 12.21
C SER A 30 -17.65 24.59 12.00
N GLU A 31 -17.16 23.98 13.08
CA GLU A 31 -16.34 22.77 13.04
C GLU A 31 -17.13 21.58 12.48
N THR A 32 -18.38 21.42 12.90
CA THR A 32 -19.26 20.36 12.37
C THR A 32 -19.70 20.61 10.92
N SER A 33 -19.83 21.87 10.49
CA SER A 33 -20.10 22.23 9.09
C SER A 33 -18.93 21.82 8.17
N GLY A 34 -17.68 22.03 8.61
CA GLY A 34 -16.51 21.53 7.88
C GLY A 34 -16.51 20.00 7.75
N GLY A 35 -16.83 19.30 8.84
CA GLY A 35 -17.00 17.85 8.85
C GLY A 35 -18.09 17.36 7.89
N MET A 36 -19.21 18.09 7.76
CA MET A 36 -20.28 17.76 6.82
C MET A 36 -19.83 17.85 5.36
N VAL A 37 -19.10 18.90 4.98
CA VAL A 37 -18.56 19.07 3.61
C VAL A 37 -17.58 17.95 3.28
N VAL A 38 -16.66 17.65 4.19
CA VAL A 38 -15.73 16.52 4.04
C VAL A 38 -16.49 15.19 3.94
N GLY A 39 -17.53 15.02 4.75
CA GLY A 39 -18.41 13.85 4.72
C GLY A 39 -19.12 13.69 3.38
N LEU A 40 -19.68 14.76 2.84
CA LEU A 40 -20.34 14.77 1.53
C LEU A 40 -19.36 14.43 0.40
N MET A 41 -18.17 15.03 0.39
CA MET A 41 -17.14 14.72 -0.61
C MET A 41 -16.70 13.26 -0.53
N THR A 42 -16.47 12.74 0.68
CA THR A 42 -16.12 11.34 0.92
C THR A 42 -17.23 10.39 0.45
N PHE A 43 -18.49 10.74 0.75
CA PHE A 43 -19.66 9.99 0.30
C PHE A 43 -19.77 9.95 -1.23
N LEU A 44 -19.61 11.07 -1.92
CA LEU A 44 -19.63 11.11 -3.39
C LEU A 44 -18.46 10.34 -4.02
N LEU A 45 -17.25 10.50 -3.48
CA LEU A 45 -16.06 9.80 -3.95
C LEU A 45 -16.19 8.27 -3.79
N SER A 46 -16.93 7.81 -2.78
CA SER A 46 -17.18 6.37 -2.59
C SER A 46 -17.90 5.73 -3.77
N PHE A 47 -18.88 6.41 -4.39
CA PHE A 47 -19.57 5.92 -5.59
C PHE A 47 -18.59 5.78 -6.75
N TYR A 48 -17.77 6.80 -6.98
CA TYR A 48 -16.77 6.80 -8.03
C TYR A 48 -15.77 5.65 -7.85
N LEU A 49 -15.26 5.46 -6.63
CA LEU A 49 -14.33 4.38 -6.29
C LEU A 49 -14.96 3.00 -6.55
N ILE A 50 -16.17 2.76 -6.06
CA ILE A 50 -16.85 1.47 -6.23
C ILE A 50 -17.14 1.22 -7.72
N PHE A 51 -17.71 2.20 -8.42
CA PHE A 51 -18.10 2.06 -9.83
C PHE A 51 -16.90 1.83 -10.75
N THR A 52 -15.84 2.61 -10.61
CA THR A 52 -14.60 2.43 -11.40
C THR A 52 -13.92 1.10 -11.07
N ASN A 53 -13.97 0.65 -9.82
CA ASN A 53 -13.48 -0.67 -9.43
C ASN A 53 -14.25 -1.80 -10.13
N GLU A 54 -15.58 -1.73 -10.25
CA GLU A 54 -16.36 -2.73 -11.00
C GLU A 54 -15.95 -2.80 -12.47
N GLY A 55 -15.83 -1.64 -13.12
CA GLY A 55 -15.40 -1.55 -14.52
C GLY A 55 -14.01 -2.16 -14.71
N ARG A 56 -13.04 -1.81 -13.85
CA ARG A 56 -11.69 -2.38 -13.85
C ARG A 56 -11.73 -3.90 -13.64
N ALA A 57 -12.46 -4.37 -12.63
CA ALA A 57 -12.53 -5.78 -12.26
C ALA A 57 -13.06 -6.64 -13.42
N LEU A 58 -14.12 -6.18 -14.08
CA LEU A 58 -14.71 -6.85 -15.24
C LEU A 58 -13.76 -6.83 -16.43
N LYS A 59 -13.18 -5.67 -16.77
CA LYS A 59 -12.23 -5.51 -17.87
C LYS A 59 -11.00 -6.41 -17.72
N THR A 60 -10.45 -6.49 -16.52
CA THR A 60 -9.32 -7.39 -16.22
C THR A 60 -9.75 -8.85 -16.29
N ALA A 61 -10.93 -9.22 -15.77
CA ALA A 61 -11.43 -10.60 -15.84
C ALA A 61 -11.67 -11.07 -17.28
N THR A 62 -12.25 -10.24 -18.15
CA THR A 62 -12.45 -10.57 -19.57
C THR A 62 -11.12 -10.65 -20.32
N SER A 63 -10.18 -9.75 -20.01
CA SER A 63 -8.83 -9.78 -20.57
C SER A 63 -8.05 -11.04 -20.19
N LEU A 64 -8.17 -11.49 -18.94
CA LEU A 64 -7.55 -12.73 -18.48
C LEU A 64 -8.20 -13.96 -19.13
N ALA A 65 -9.53 -13.96 -19.31
CA ALA A 65 -10.22 -15.04 -20.01
C ALA A 65 -9.85 -15.10 -21.50
N GLU A 66 -9.70 -13.94 -22.15
CA GLU A 66 -9.18 -13.83 -23.52
C GLU A 66 -7.72 -14.31 -23.60
N GLY A 67 -6.88 -13.91 -22.65
CA GLY A 67 -5.49 -14.38 -22.57
C GLY A 67 -5.40 -15.90 -22.45
N LEU A 68 -6.19 -16.50 -21.55
CA LEU A 68 -6.21 -17.93 -21.33
C LEU A 68 -6.65 -18.72 -22.58
N SER A 69 -7.52 -18.17 -23.42
CA SER A 69 -7.94 -18.86 -24.66
C SER A 69 -6.96 -18.70 -25.82
N LEU A 70 -6.06 -17.70 -25.76
CA LEU A 70 -5.10 -17.38 -26.82
C LEU A 70 -3.67 -17.86 -26.52
N VAL A 71 -3.36 -18.12 -25.24
CA VAL A 71 -2.01 -18.46 -24.79
C VAL A 71 -1.53 -19.78 -25.41
N VAL A 72 -0.26 -19.81 -25.81
CA VAL A 72 0.43 -21.01 -26.30
C VAL A 72 1.72 -21.20 -25.55
N SER A 73 2.03 -22.44 -25.18
CA SER A 73 3.33 -22.80 -24.63
C SER A 73 4.24 -23.25 -25.77
N PRO A 74 5.34 -22.54 -26.10
CA PRO A 74 6.30 -23.01 -27.09
C PRO A 74 6.95 -24.34 -26.67
N ASP A 75 7.24 -25.22 -27.62
CA ASP A 75 7.89 -26.51 -27.35
C ASP A 75 9.33 -26.36 -26.79
N SER A 76 9.99 -25.25 -27.11
CA SER A 76 11.33 -24.95 -26.63
C SER A 76 11.52 -23.46 -26.36
N ILE A 77 12.26 -23.15 -25.30
CA ILE A 77 12.75 -21.80 -24.99
C ILE A 77 14.11 -21.51 -25.66
N HIS A 78 14.73 -22.50 -26.30
CA HIS A 78 16.07 -22.40 -26.88
C HIS A 78 16.09 -22.03 -28.36
N SER A 79 14.92 -21.88 -28.97
CA SER A 79 14.72 -21.37 -30.32
C SER A 79 13.53 -20.40 -30.33
N VAL A 80 13.56 -19.44 -31.27
CA VAL A 80 12.46 -18.51 -31.48
C VAL A 80 11.66 -19.02 -32.68
N ALA A 81 10.48 -19.59 -32.42
CA ALA A 81 9.63 -20.14 -33.46
C ALA A 81 8.85 -19.02 -34.18
N PRO A 82 8.99 -18.85 -35.51
CA PRO A 82 8.29 -17.81 -36.26
C PRO A 82 6.76 -17.93 -36.21
N GLU A 83 6.22 -19.13 -36.05
CA GLU A 83 4.78 -19.39 -35.90
C GLU A 83 4.15 -18.80 -34.63
N ASN A 84 4.97 -18.45 -33.63
CA ASN A 84 4.53 -17.80 -32.40
C ASN A 84 4.61 -16.26 -32.48
N GLU A 85 5.07 -15.70 -33.60
CA GLU A 85 5.19 -14.25 -33.77
C GLU A 85 3.84 -13.54 -33.55
N GLY A 86 3.82 -12.55 -32.65
CA GLY A 86 2.62 -11.82 -32.28
C GLY A 86 1.64 -12.57 -31.37
N ARG A 87 1.88 -13.86 -31.08
CA ARG A 87 1.03 -14.66 -30.19
C ARG A 87 1.37 -14.39 -28.72
N LEU A 88 0.39 -14.64 -27.86
CA LEU A 88 0.58 -14.69 -26.43
C LEU A 88 1.26 -16.02 -26.08
N VAL A 89 2.50 -15.96 -25.59
CA VAL A 89 3.30 -17.14 -25.26
C VAL A 89 3.42 -17.31 -23.75
N HIS A 90 3.43 -18.56 -23.30
CA HIS A 90 3.72 -18.98 -21.94
C HIS A 90 5.10 -19.65 -21.89
N ILE A 91 6.03 -19.02 -21.20
CA ILE A 91 7.45 -19.43 -21.14
C ILE A 91 7.83 -19.63 -19.68
N ILE A 92 8.44 -20.78 -19.39
CA ILE A 92 9.04 -21.10 -18.09
C ILE A 92 10.55 -21.22 -18.29
N GLY A 93 11.35 -20.60 -17.44
CA GLY A 93 12.78 -20.84 -17.44
C GLY A 93 13.58 -20.00 -16.46
N ALA A 94 14.87 -20.33 -16.37
CA ALA A 94 15.81 -19.65 -15.50
C ALA A 94 16.15 -18.27 -16.05
N LEU A 95 16.17 -17.27 -15.17
CA LEU A 95 16.65 -15.93 -15.50
C LEU A 95 18.14 -15.98 -15.82
N ARG A 96 18.54 -15.30 -16.90
CA ARG A 96 19.93 -15.12 -17.31
C ARG A 96 20.20 -13.66 -17.61
N THR A 97 21.29 -13.13 -17.07
CA THR A 97 21.82 -11.80 -17.35
C THR A 97 23.16 -11.93 -18.07
N SER A 98 23.52 -10.91 -18.85
CA SER A 98 24.79 -10.91 -19.61
C SER A 98 25.99 -10.48 -18.77
N LYS A 99 25.77 -9.79 -17.64
CA LYS A 99 26.79 -9.25 -16.75
C LYS A 99 26.39 -9.41 -15.29
N LEU A 100 27.39 -9.47 -14.42
CA LEU A 100 27.24 -9.36 -12.97
C LEU A 100 26.82 -7.94 -12.61
N LEU A 101 25.97 -7.81 -11.59
CA LEU A 101 25.73 -6.53 -10.93
C LEU A 101 26.75 -6.37 -9.80
N SER A 102 27.20 -5.13 -9.58
CA SER A 102 28.27 -4.84 -8.63
C SER A 102 28.03 -3.56 -7.85
N ASP A 103 28.42 -3.58 -6.57
CA ASP A 103 28.72 -2.39 -5.78
C ASP A 103 30.20 -2.43 -5.35
N PRO A 104 31.10 -1.80 -6.11
CA PRO A 104 32.54 -1.83 -5.84
C PRO A 104 32.93 -1.23 -4.49
N ASN A 105 32.15 -0.29 -3.95
CA ASN A 105 32.44 0.34 -2.66
C ASN A 105 32.35 -0.64 -1.48
N TYR A 106 31.69 -1.79 -1.70
CA TYR A 106 31.46 -2.82 -0.69
C TYR A 106 31.91 -4.21 -1.14
N GLY A 107 32.59 -4.30 -2.29
CA GLY A 107 33.04 -5.58 -2.86
C GLY A 107 31.89 -6.56 -3.19
N VAL A 108 30.67 -6.06 -3.38
CA VAL A 108 29.51 -6.91 -3.67
C VAL A 108 29.42 -7.14 -5.18
N HIS A 109 29.45 -8.40 -5.61
CA HIS A 109 29.31 -8.78 -7.02
C HIS A 109 28.51 -10.08 -7.12
N LEU A 110 27.42 -10.08 -7.87
CA LEU A 110 26.62 -11.29 -8.09
C LEU A 110 25.85 -11.27 -9.40
N PRO A 111 25.53 -12.44 -9.98
CA PRO A 111 24.67 -12.51 -11.14
C PRO A 111 23.20 -12.41 -10.70
N ALA A 112 22.58 -11.24 -10.85
CA ALA A 112 21.18 -11.05 -10.51
C ALA A 112 20.51 -10.04 -11.46
N VAL A 113 19.18 -10.09 -11.53
CA VAL A 113 18.39 -9.10 -12.28
C VAL A 113 18.37 -7.75 -11.58
N LYS A 114 18.30 -7.72 -10.24
CA LYS A 114 18.42 -6.49 -9.44
C LYS A 114 19.31 -6.69 -8.24
N LEU A 115 20.09 -5.66 -7.92
CA LEU A 115 20.88 -5.52 -6.70
C LEU A 115 20.47 -4.22 -6.03
N ARG A 116 20.11 -4.28 -4.75
CA ARG A 116 19.67 -3.14 -3.96
C ARG A 116 20.57 -2.96 -2.74
N ARG A 117 21.15 -1.76 -2.63
CA ARG A 117 21.79 -1.26 -1.41
C ARG A 117 20.75 -0.49 -0.60
N HIS A 118 20.56 -0.89 0.65
CA HIS A 118 19.70 -0.22 1.60
C HIS A 118 20.56 0.40 2.70
N VAL A 119 20.43 1.71 2.89
CA VAL A 119 21.20 2.51 3.86
C VAL A 119 20.23 3.08 4.87
N GLU A 120 20.58 2.96 6.15
CA GLU A 120 19.90 3.63 7.26
C GLU A 120 20.91 4.44 8.05
N MET A 121 20.46 5.59 8.56
CA MET A 121 21.24 6.42 9.47
C MET A 121 20.66 6.31 10.88
N TYR A 122 21.54 6.17 11.87
CA TYR A 122 21.17 6.26 13.27
C TYR A 122 20.95 7.72 13.62
N GLN A 123 19.74 8.08 14.04
CA GLN A 123 19.35 9.48 14.20
C GLN A 123 18.19 9.62 15.18
N TRP A 124 17.98 10.83 15.70
CA TRP A 124 16.85 11.14 16.57
C TRP A 124 15.53 11.08 15.81
N VAL A 125 14.51 10.55 16.48
CA VAL A 125 13.11 10.49 16.08
C VAL A 125 12.28 11.11 17.20
N GLU A 126 11.40 12.05 16.84
CA GLU A 126 10.40 12.63 17.73
C GLU A 126 9.06 11.90 17.54
N THR A 127 8.49 11.42 18.64
CA THR A 127 7.14 10.84 18.66
C THR A 127 6.22 11.73 19.51
N GLU A 128 5.06 12.06 18.97
CA GLU A 128 4.03 12.90 19.60
C GLU A 128 2.84 12.05 20.08
N GLU A 129 2.45 12.25 21.33
CA GLU A 129 1.20 11.73 21.89
C GLU A 129 0.37 12.88 22.47
N SER A 130 -0.85 13.07 21.96
CA SER A 130 -1.74 14.15 22.37
C SER A 130 -2.97 13.61 23.12
N ARG A 131 -3.30 14.21 24.26
CA ARG A 131 -4.53 13.96 25.03
C ARG A 131 -5.28 15.25 25.33
N GLU A 132 -6.60 15.21 25.27
CA GLU A 132 -7.46 16.34 25.60
C GLU A 132 -8.28 16.03 26.86
N TYR A 133 -8.35 17.00 27.79
CA TYR A 133 -9.15 16.90 28.99
C TYR A 133 -9.70 18.27 29.40
N THR A 134 -10.77 18.27 30.20
CA THR A 134 -11.39 19.50 30.72
C THR A 134 -11.02 19.68 32.18
N GLU A 135 -10.52 20.86 32.53
CA GLU A 135 -10.16 21.24 33.90
C GLU A 135 -10.55 22.71 34.10
N ASP A 136 -11.25 23.02 35.20
CA ASP A 136 -11.72 24.37 35.55
C ASP A 136 -12.51 25.09 34.43
N GLY A 137 -13.31 24.34 33.67
CA GLY A 137 -14.11 24.88 32.56
C GLY A 137 -13.31 25.28 31.32
N GLN A 138 -12.00 24.99 31.27
CA GLN A 138 -11.12 25.19 30.12
C GLN A 138 -10.77 23.84 29.47
N VAL A 139 -10.64 23.82 28.14
CA VAL A 139 -10.16 22.63 27.42
C VAL A 139 -8.63 22.68 27.39
N LYS A 140 -7.97 21.71 27.99
CA LYS A 140 -6.52 21.57 27.97
C LYS A 140 -6.15 20.44 27.02
N LYS A 141 -5.27 20.74 26.06
CA LYS A 141 -4.60 19.75 25.22
C LYS A 141 -3.18 19.59 25.74
N GLU A 142 -2.87 18.40 26.20
CA GLU A 142 -1.54 18.00 26.65
C GLU A 142 -0.89 17.13 25.59
N THR A 143 0.21 17.62 25.05
CA THR A 143 1.01 16.93 24.04
C THR A 143 2.34 16.51 24.67
N ARG A 144 2.58 15.20 24.75
CA ARG A 144 3.84 14.61 25.17
C ARG A 144 4.71 14.36 23.95
N TYR A 145 5.94 14.85 24.00
CA TYR A 145 6.98 14.57 23.02
C TYR A 145 8.00 13.62 23.64
N SER A 146 8.40 12.60 22.88
CA SER A 146 9.47 11.67 23.24
C SER A 146 10.53 11.61 22.15
N TYR A 147 11.79 11.52 22.55
CA TYR A 147 12.95 11.55 21.65
C TYR A 147 13.78 10.29 21.85
N ASN A 148 13.87 9.49 20.79
CA ASN A 148 14.67 8.26 20.77
C ASN A 148 15.55 8.22 19.53
N THR A 149 16.71 7.59 19.65
CA THR A 149 17.60 7.36 18.51
C THR A 149 17.30 6.02 17.85
N GLU A 150 17.04 6.04 16.56
CA GLU A 150 16.64 4.88 15.76
C GLU A 150 17.36 4.87 14.41
N TRP A 151 17.47 3.68 13.82
CA TRP A 151 17.89 3.52 12.44
C TRP A 151 16.72 3.86 11.51
N ARG A 152 16.91 4.84 10.62
CA ARG A 152 15.89 5.25 9.65
C ARG A 152 16.52 5.42 8.27
N SER A 153 15.80 4.97 7.24
CA SER A 153 16.19 5.09 5.83
C SER A 153 15.99 6.50 5.27
N GLU A 154 15.09 7.29 5.87
CA GLU A 154 14.89 8.69 5.50
C GLU A 154 15.72 9.62 6.40
N ILE A 155 16.07 10.80 5.88
CA ILE A 155 16.69 11.87 6.67
C ILE A 155 15.58 12.61 7.43
N ILE A 156 15.67 12.63 8.76
CA ILE A 156 14.73 13.34 9.62
C ILE A 156 15.32 14.72 9.92
N ASN A 157 14.64 15.75 9.42
CA ASN A 157 15.02 17.13 9.69
C ASN A 157 14.67 17.53 11.13
N SER A 158 15.66 17.44 12.03
CA SER A 158 15.50 17.77 13.44
C SER A 158 15.12 19.23 13.73
N LYS A 159 15.23 20.14 12.75
CA LYS A 159 14.76 21.53 12.89
C LYS A 159 13.24 21.62 13.07
N ASN A 160 12.52 20.56 12.71
CA ASN A 160 11.07 20.48 12.86
C ASN A 160 10.65 19.90 14.23
N PHE A 161 11.59 19.47 15.07
CA PHE A 161 11.29 18.97 16.41
C PHE A 161 10.81 20.11 17.31
N ASP A 162 9.86 19.82 18.20
CA ASP A 162 9.42 20.76 19.23
C ASP A 162 10.61 21.17 20.12
N ARG A 163 11.55 20.24 20.36
CA ARG A 163 12.82 20.49 21.05
C ARG A 163 14.03 19.96 20.28
N GLU A 164 14.56 20.79 19.40
CA GLU A 164 15.81 20.52 18.66
C GLU A 164 17.06 20.43 19.58
N ILE A 165 17.11 21.23 20.66
CA ILE A 165 18.31 21.33 21.50
C ILE A 165 18.59 19.99 22.19
N GLY A 166 19.68 19.34 21.77
CA GLY A 166 20.08 18.01 22.24
C GLY A 166 19.68 16.86 21.32
N HIS A 167 18.93 17.13 20.25
CA HIS A 167 18.38 16.14 19.32
C HIS A 167 18.69 16.49 17.85
N LYS A 168 19.90 16.95 17.58
CA LYS A 168 20.31 17.35 16.22
C LYS A 168 20.65 16.15 15.37
N ASN A 169 20.10 16.11 14.16
CA ASN A 169 20.43 15.12 13.14
C ASN A 169 21.28 15.73 12.03
N PRO A 170 22.15 14.94 11.37
CA PRO A 170 22.78 15.36 10.12
C PRO A 170 21.76 15.67 9.03
N SER A 171 22.09 16.61 8.15
CA SER A 171 21.20 17.01 7.04
C SER A 171 21.33 16.13 5.80
N ALA A 172 22.28 15.20 5.78
CA ALA A 172 22.57 14.32 4.65
C ALA A 172 23.21 13.01 5.14
N MET A 173 23.09 11.95 4.34
CA MET A 173 23.83 10.69 4.52
C MET A 173 25.04 10.69 3.58
N ALA A 174 26.19 10.18 4.03
CA ALA A 174 27.38 10.06 3.19
C ALA A 174 27.26 8.97 2.11
N VAL A 175 26.33 8.03 2.30
CA VAL A 175 26.04 6.93 1.37
C VAL A 175 24.55 6.89 1.14
N GLU A 176 24.15 6.75 -0.13
CA GLU A 176 22.75 6.66 -0.52
C GLU A 176 22.33 5.23 -0.85
N SER A 177 21.05 4.93 -0.60
CA SER A 177 20.41 3.71 -1.10
C SER A 177 20.28 3.76 -2.63
N PHE A 178 20.42 2.62 -3.29
CA PHE A 178 20.15 2.53 -4.73
C PHE A 178 19.69 1.12 -5.11
N THR A 179 19.12 1.00 -6.31
CA THR A 179 18.84 -0.29 -6.96
C THR A 179 19.46 -0.28 -8.35
N ALA A 180 20.45 -1.16 -8.57
CA ALA A 180 20.95 -1.46 -9.90
C ALA A 180 20.10 -2.55 -10.53
N THR A 181 19.83 -2.40 -11.83
CA THR A 181 19.05 -3.35 -12.62
C THR A 181 19.87 -3.80 -13.82
N ALA A 182 19.87 -5.10 -14.11
CA ALA A 182 20.56 -5.65 -15.26
C ALA A 182 19.92 -5.14 -16.57
N PRO A 183 20.71 -4.61 -17.52
CA PRO A 183 20.17 -4.00 -18.74
C PRO A 183 19.57 -5.04 -19.71
N PHE A 184 20.05 -6.28 -19.66
CA PHE A 184 19.59 -7.37 -20.51
C PHE A 184 19.34 -8.61 -19.65
N VAL A 185 18.08 -9.04 -19.66
CA VAL A 185 17.61 -10.22 -18.94
C VAL A 185 16.89 -11.11 -19.94
N GLN A 186 17.21 -12.40 -19.94
CA GLN A 186 16.63 -13.36 -20.87
C GLN A 186 16.22 -14.67 -20.18
N ILE A 187 15.30 -15.38 -20.81
CA ILE A 187 14.94 -16.77 -20.51
C ILE A 187 15.14 -17.55 -21.81
N GLY A 188 16.08 -18.50 -21.81
CA GLY A 188 16.48 -19.18 -23.04
C GLY A 188 16.97 -18.17 -24.09
N ARG A 189 16.27 -18.08 -25.24
CA ARG A 189 16.53 -17.11 -26.31
C ARG A 189 15.69 -15.83 -26.24
N PHE A 190 14.80 -15.71 -25.26
CA PHE A 190 13.84 -14.62 -25.20
C PHE A 190 14.27 -13.52 -24.22
N PHE A 191 14.33 -12.27 -24.67
CA PHE A 191 14.63 -11.11 -23.84
C PHE A 191 13.37 -10.55 -23.17
N LEU A 192 13.51 -10.18 -21.90
CA LEU A 192 12.46 -9.57 -21.11
C LEU A 192 12.39 -8.06 -21.42
N SER A 193 11.18 -7.57 -21.69
CA SER A 193 10.94 -6.12 -21.76
C SER A 193 11.13 -5.44 -20.40
N PRO A 194 11.33 -4.10 -20.35
CA PRO A 194 11.48 -3.36 -19.10
C PRO A 194 10.35 -3.63 -18.09
N GLY A 195 9.10 -3.71 -18.55
CA GLY A 195 7.96 -4.00 -17.68
C GLY A 195 7.96 -5.42 -17.07
N LEU A 196 8.65 -6.39 -17.69
CA LEU A 196 8.88 -7.71 -17.08
C LEU A 196 10.02 -7.65 -16.06
N ILE A 197 11.10 -6.93 -16.38
CA ILE A 197 12.23 -6.73 -15.46
C ILE A 197 11.75 -6.01 -14.19
N ASP A 198 10.85 -5.04 -14.32
CA ASP A 198 10.26 -4.33 -13.18
C ASP A 198 9.49 -5.27 -12.24
N LYS A 199 8.82 -6.29 -12.79
CA LYS A 199 8.08 -7.32 -12.03
C LYS A 199 8.99 -8.33 -11.31
N VAL A 200 10.30 -8.31 -11.54
CA VAL A 200 11.25 -9.09 -10.74
C VAL A 200 11.52 -8.31 -9.45
N ASP A 201 10.72 -8.56 -8.41
CA ASP A 201 10.72 -7.81 -7.15
C ASP A 201 10.87 -8.71 -5.90
N ASN A 202 11.15 -9.99 -6.10
CA ASN A 202 11.41 -10.96 -5.03
C ASN A 202 12.78 -10.77 -4.35
N PHE A 203 12.99 -9.60 -3.75
CA PHE A 203 14.22 -9.27 -3.05
C PHE A 203 14.47 -10.22 -1.88
N LYS A 204 15.61 -10.89 -1.91
CA LYS A 204 16.16 -11.69 -0.81
C LYS A 204 17.34 -10.94 -0.20
N PRO A 205 17.51 -10.97 1.15
CA PRO A 205 18.70 -10.41 1.78
C PRO A 205 19.95 -11.14 1.27
N LEU A 206 21.01 -10.38 1.01
CA LEU A 206 22.33 -10.93 0.69
C LEU A 206 23.12 -11.09 1.98
N SER A 207 23.58 -12.31 2.28
CA SER A 207 24.44 -12.49 3.44
C SER A 207 25.83 -11.92 3.16
N LEU A 208 26.37 -11.19 4.14
CA LEU A 208 27.72 -10.63 4.06
C LEU A 208 28.75 -11.53 4.75
N SER A 209 28.35 -12.68 5.28
CA SER A 209 29.20 -13.55 6.11
C SER A 209 30.55 -13.91 5.48
N LYS A 210 30.59 -14.06 4.16
CA LYS A 210 31.76 -14.44 3.35
C LYS A 210 32.51 -13.27 2.70
N LEU A 211 32.05 -12.04 2.91
CA LEU A 211 32.72 -10.84 2.41
C LEU A 211 33.75 -10.35 3.42
N GLU A 212 34.80 -9.73 2.93
CA GLU A 212 35.78 -9.01 3.74
C GLU A 212 35.30 -7.59 4.02
N ASP A 213 35.93 -6.94 5.00
CA ASP A 213 35.69 -5.52 5.25
C ASP A 213 36.24 -4.71 4.06
N PRO A 214 35.42 -3.89 3.39
CA PRO A 214 35.81 -3.25 2.13
C PRO A 214 36.85 -2.14 2.33
N HIS A 215 36.88 -1.53 3.52
CA HIS A 215 37.81 -0.48 3.90
C HIS A 215 38.00 -0.46 5.41
N VAL A 216 39.09 0.16 5.90
CA VAL A 216 39.48 0.14 7.33
C VAL A 216 38.48 0.83 8.27
N ASP A 217 37.68 1.75 7.75
CA ASP A 217 36.65 2.52 8.45
C ASP A 217 35.23 1.91 8.31
N ILE A 218 35.12 0.76 7.63
CA ILE A 218 33.86 0.05 7.45
C ILE A 218 33.93 -1.28 8.17
N ILE A 219 33.10 -1.42 9.21
CA ILE A 219 33.08 -2.63 10.04
C ILE A 219 31.91 -3.51 9.61
N ARG A 220 32.18 -4.74 9.16
CA ARG A 220 31.12 -5.71 8.91
C ARG A 220 30.69 -6.40 10.19
N ARG A 221 29.37 -6.47 10.42
CA ARG A 221 28.79 -7.23 11.53
C ARG A 221 27.44 -7.81 11.14
N GLY A 222 27.36 -9.14 11.12
CA GLY A 222 26.20 -9.84 10.57
C GLY A 222 26.06 -9.54 9.08
N ASP A 223 24.85 -9.18 8.65
CA ASP A 223 24.54 -8.82 7.26
C ASP A 223 24.50 -7.29 7.03
N PHE A 224 25.27 -6.53 7.83
CA PHE A 224 25.43 -5.09 7.68
C PHE A 224 26.90 -4.69 7.63
N PHE A 225 27.19 -3.69 6.81
CA PHE A 225 28.39 -2.86 6.90
C PHE A 225 28.06 -1.59 7.68
N TYR A 226 28.90 -1.22 8.64
CA TYR A 226 28.72 -0.03 9.47
C TYR A 226 29.79 1.01 9.15
N HIS A 227 29.34 2.24 8.91
CA HIS A 227 30.19 3.44 8.92
C HIS A 227 30.04 4.05 10.30
N SER A 228 30.84 3.55 11.24
CA SER A 228 30.75 3.85 12.67
C SER A 228 32.06 3.48 13.34
N GLU A 229 32.49 4.26 14.33
CA GLU A 229 33.64 3.90 15.18
C GLU A 229 33.33 2.66 16.05
N ASN A 230 32.06 2.49 16.45
CA ASN A 230 31.63 1.38 17.29
C ASN A 230 30.18 0.95 17.00
N PRO A 231 29.96 -0.08 16.16
CA PRO A 231 28.63 -0.58 15.82
C PRO A 231 27.80 -1.10 17.01
N LYS A 232 28.43 -1.38 18.17
CA LYS A 232 27.72 -1.80 19.39
C LYS A 232 27.05 -0.63 20.10
N TYR A 233 27.60 0.58 19.95
CA TYR A 233 27.13 1.81 20.57
C TYR A 233 27.05 2.88 19.48
N PRO A 234 26.07 2.79 18.56
CA PRO A 234 26.00 3.71 17.43
C PRO A 234 25.73 5.13 17.90
N GLU A 235 26.32 6.09 17.19
CA GLU A 235 26.14 7.52 17.41
C GLU A 235 25.31 8.16 16.30
N VAL A 236 24.76 9.33 16.58
CA VAL A 236 23.91 10.03 15.61
C VAL A 236 24.74 10.42 14.39
N GLY A 237 24.31 9.93 13.23
CA GLY A 237 25.03 10.07 11.95
C GLY A 237 25.72 8.80 11.48
N ASP A 238 25.87 7.79 12.33
CA ASP A 238 26.37 6.49 11.92
C ASP A 238 25.45 5.88 10.85
N LEU A 239 26.06 5.19 9.89
CA LEU A 239 25.33 4.50 8.83
C LEU A 239 25.45 2.99 8.98
N ARG A 240 24.38 2.28 8.64
CA ARG A 240 24.42 0.84 8.38
C ARG A 240 23.90 0.57 6.99
N VAL A 241 24.56 -0.36 6.31
CA VAL A 241 24.30 -0.70 4.91
C VAL A 241 24.06 -2.19 4.79
N SER A 242 22.94 -2.57 4.18
CA SER A 242 22.63 -3.95 3.85
C SER A 242 22.34 -4.09 2.35
N PHE A 243 22.48 -5.32 1.87
CA PHE A 243 22.28 -5.65 0.47
C PHE A 243 21.15 -6.66 0.30
N SER A 244 20.42 -6.54 -0.80
CA SER A 244 19.43 -7.52 -1.23
C SER A 244 19.44 -7.66 -2.74
N TYR A 245 18.99 -8.80 -3.24
CA TYR A 245 18.97 -9.09 -4.67
C TYR A 245 17.67 -9.73 -5.10
N ALA A 246 17.27 -9.54 -6.36
CA ALA A 246 16.10 -10.19 -6.96
C ALA A 246 16.48 -10.85 -8.29
N GLY A 247 15.86 -12.00 -8.58
CA GLY A 247 16.14 -12.78 -9.78
C GLY A 247 17.59 -13.23 -9.94
N LEU A 248 18.07 -14.17 -9.11
CA LEU A 248 19.41 -14.77 -9.25
C LEU A 248 19.58 -15.39 -10.63
N SER A 249 20.71 -15.09 -11.27
CA SER A 249 20.99 -15.40 -12.67
C SER A 249 22.13 -16.42 -12.80
N GLY A 250 21.85 -17.68 -12.53
CA GLY A 250 22.85 -18.73 -12.56
C GLY A 250 22.98 -19.40 -11.21
N ASP A 251 23.70 -20.52 -11.23
CA ASP A 251 23.90 -21.31 -10.05
C ASP A 251 25.08 -20.71 -9.28
N ASP A 252 24.78 -20.31 -8.05
CA ASP A 252 25.75 -19.77 -7.11
C ASP A 252 25.87 -20.75 -5.94
N PRO A 253 27.10 -21.14 -5.53
CA PRO A 253 27.29 -22.08 -4.42
C PRO A 253 26.63 -21.65 -3.11
N ASP A 254 26.44 -20.34 -2.91
CA ASP A 254 25.99 -19.75 -1.65
C ASP A 254 24.54 -19.28 -1.72
N LEU A 255 24.13 -18.76 -2.87
CA LEU A 255 22.79 -18.22 -3.08
C LEU A 255 21.81 -19.24 -3.69
N GLY A 256 22.33 -20.36 -4.21
CA GLY A 256 21.56 -21.46 -4.77
C GLY A 256 21.41 -21.39 -6.30
N PRO A 257 20.48 -22.17 -6.88
CA PRO A 257 20.32 -22.25 -8.33
C PRO A 257 19.69 -20.98 -8.90
N ALA A 258 19.85 -20.81 -10.22
CA ALA A 258 19.21 -19.72 -10.96
C ALA A 258 17.71 -19.65 -10.68
N HIS A 259 17.18 -18.46 -10.45
CA HIS A 259 15.76 -18.29 -10.18
C HIS A 259 14.93 -18.58 -11.43
N MET A 260 14.01 -19.52 -11.30
CA MET A 260 13.01 -19.85 -12.32
C MET A 260 11.85 -18.86 -12.26
N VAL A 261 11.36 -18.47 -13.44
CA VAL A 261 10.15 -17.65 -13.58
C VAL A 261 9.25 -18.19 -14.68
N THR A 262 7.97 -17.89 -14.54
CA THR A 262 6.94 -18.12 -15.55
C THR A 262 6.51 -16.77 -16.12
N VAL A 263 6.56 -16.62 -17.44
CA VAL A 263 6.23 -15.39 -18.15
C VAL A 263 5.08 -15.67 -19.13
N ILE A 264 4.06 -14.82 -19.11
CA ILE A 264 3.03 -14.77 -20.14
C ILE A 264 3.04 -13.39 -20.78
N ALA A 265 3.46 -13.34 -22.04
CA ALA A 265 3.69 -12.10 -22.78
C ALA A 265 3.55 -12.33 -24.29
N ARG A 266 3.49 -11.27 -25.09
CA ARG A 266 3.49 -11.37 -26.54
C ARG A 266 4.91 -11.61 -27.05
N GLN A 267 5.09 -12.59 -27.94
CA GLN A 267 6.34 -12.73 -28.68
C GLN A 267 6.42 -11.67 -29.78
N ARG A 268 7.55 -10.95 -29.82
CA ARG A 268 7.93 -10.06 -30.93
C ARG A 268 9.39 -10.33 -31.29
N GLY A 269 9.63 -11.17 -32.27
CA GLY A 269 10.93 -11.78 -32.51
C GLY A 269 11.40 -12.51 -31.25
N ASP A 270 12.58 -12.14 -30.76
CA ASP A 270 13.16 -12.65 -29.52
C ASP A 270 12.73 -11.85 -28.27
N GLN A 271 11.84 -10.87 -28.38
CA GLN A 271 11.41 -10.05 -27.24
C GLN A 271 10.05 -10.47 -26.68
N LEU A 272 9.94 -10.45 -25.35
CA LEU A 272 8.69 -10.65 -24.61
C LEU A 272 8.13 -9.29 -24.19
N VAL A 273 7.06 -8.88 -24.86
CA VAL A 273 6.48 -7.53 -24.78
C VAL A 273 4.99 -7.58 -24.36
N PRO A 274 4.39 -6.45 -23.97
CA PRO A 274 2.96 -6.42 -23.62
C PRO A 274 2.05 -6.92 -24.75
N PHE A 275 1.05 -7.69 -24.37
CA PHE A 275 -0.05 -8.13 -25.24
C PHE A 275 -1.29 -7.30 -24.98
N SER A 276 -1.82 -6.62 -26.00
CA SER A 276 -3.06 -5.85 -25.89
C SER A 276 -4.27 -6.75 -26.13
N THR A 277 -5.17 -6.84 -25.16
CA THR A 277 -6.43 -7.58 -25.30
C THR A 277 -7.49 -6.75 -26.02
N LYS A 278 -8.47 -7.41 -26.66
CA LYS A 278 -9.65 -6.72 -27.24
C LYS A 278 -10.48 -6.02 -26.18
N SER A 279 -10.46 -6.55 -24.96
CA SER A 279 -11.08 -5.93 -23.79
C SER A 279 -10.39 -4.63 -23.34
N GLY A 280 -9.19 -4.33 -23.86
CA GLY A 280 -8.46 -3.07 -23.68
C GLY A 280 -7.50 -3.05 -22.48
N ASP A 281 -7.25 -4.19 -21.84
CA ASP A 281 -6.20 -4.34 -20.83
C ASP A 281 -4.92 -4.89 -21.49
N THR A 282 -3.79 -4.82 -20.79
CA THR A 282 -2.52 -5.37 -21.30
C THR A 282 -2.04 -6.53 -20.46
N LEU A 283 -1.80 -7.67 -21.09
CA LEU A 283 -1.21 -8.84 -20.43
C LEU A 283 0.31 -8.76 -20.54
N LEU A 284 0.94 -8.67 -19.38
CA LEU A 284 2.37 -8.78 -19.17
C LEU A 284 2.58 -9.40 -17.79
N LEU A 285 2.60 -10.73 -17.73
CA LEU A 285 2.57 -11.47 -16.48
C LEU A 285 3.94 -12.10 -16.24
N LEU A 286 4.44 -11.98 -15.01
CA LEU A 286 5.64 -12.65 -14.53
C LEU A 286 5.35 -13.19 -13.13
N HIS A 287 5.61 -14.47 -12.93
CA HIS A 287 5.47 -15.15 -11.64
C HIS A 287 6.78 -15.86 -11.30
N HIS A 288 7.15 -15.87 -10.02
CA HIS A 288 8.35 -16.56 -9.54
C HIS A 288 8.07 -18.04 -9.30
N GLY A 289 8.79 -18.91 -10.00
CA GLY A 289 8.57 -20.36 -10.03
C GLY A 289 8.06 -20.84 -11.39
N ASP A 290 7.84 -22.15 -11.46
CA ASP A 290 7.30 -22.90 -12.58
C ASP A 290 5.80 -23.14 -12.38
N PHE A 291 4.98 -22.42 -13.14
CA PHE A 291 3.51 -22.55 -13.09
C PHE A 291 2.99 -22.86 -14.48
N SER A 292 1.88 -23.59 -14.56
CA SER A 292 1.18 -23.73 -15.84
C SER A 292 0.51 -22.41 -16.23
N ALA A 293 0.15 -22.27 -17.51
CA ALA A 293 -0.59 -21.10 -17.97
C ALA A 293 -1.90 -20.94 -17.18
N GLU A 294 -2.65 -22.03 -16.99
CA GLU A 294 -3.90 -22.06 -16.23
C GLU A 294 -3.70 -21.58 -14.78
N GLU A 295 -2.64 -22.05 -14.11
CA GLU A 295 -2.31 -21.65 -12.75
C GLU A 295 -2.02 -20.14 -12.64
N VAL A 296 -1.26 -19.60 -13.59
CA VAL A 296 -0.98 -18.15 -13.66
C VAL A 296 -2.27 -17.36 -13.82
N PHE A 297 -3.12 -17.71 -14.79
CA PHE A 297 -4.38 -17.01 -15.01
C PHE A 297 -5.34 -17.14 -13.81
N HIS A 298 -5.39 -18.29 -13.15
CA HIS A 298 -6.18 -18.48 -11.93
C HIS A 298 -5.67 -17.60 -10.77
N ARG A 299 -4.35 -17.44 -10.62
CA ARG A 299 -3.77 -16.54 -9.61
C ARG A 299 -4.10 -15.09 -9.90
N GLU A 300 -4.02 -14.66 -11.15
CA GLU A 300 -4.40 -13.29 -11.56
C GLU A 300 -5.89 -13.03 -11.33
N LEU A 301 -6.77 -13.98 -11.65
CA LEU A 301 -8.20 -13.88 -11.38
C LEU A 301 -8.49 -13.79 -9.87
N ARG A 302 -7.80 -14.58 -9.05
CA ARG A 302 -7.92 -14.54 -7.59
C ARG A 302 -7.44 -13.19 -7.03
N SER A 303 -6.29 -12.70 -7.49
CA SER A 303 -5.74 -11.39 -7.13
C SER A 303 -6.70 -10.26 -7.52
N ASN A 304 -7.24 -10.29 -8.73
CA ASN A 304 -8.24 -9.33 -9.19
C ASN A 304 -9.52 -9.37 -8.33
N SER A 305 -9.99 -10.57 -7.98
CA SER A 305 -11.14 -10.74 -7.08
C SER A 305 -10.87 -10.16 -5.69
N MET A 306 -9.72 -10.47 -5.07
CA MET A 306 -9.34 -9.93 -3.76
C MET A 306 -9.25 -8.40 -3.77
N LYS A 307 -8.60 -7.81 -4.79
CA LYS A 307 -8.55 -6.35 -4.96
C LYS A 307 -9.94 -5.75 -5.10
N THR A 308 -10.83 -6.41 -5.86
CA THR A 308 -12.21 -5.96 -6.06
C THR A 308 -12.99 -5.94 -4.75
N TRP A 309 -12.90 -7.02 -3.97
CA TRP A 309 -13.54 -7.10 -2.65
C TRP A 309 -12.96 -6.11 -1.64
N GLY A 310 -11.63 -5.93 -1.62
CA GLY A 310 -10.97 -4.94 -0.78
C GLY A 310 -11.41 -3.51 -1.09
N LEU A 311 -11.47 -3.15 -2.38
CA LEU A 311 -11.95 -1.83 -2.81
C LEU A 311 -13.45 -1.63 -2.57
N ARG A 312 -14.28 -2.69 -2.68
CA ARG A 312 -15.68 -2.62 -2.26
C ARG A 312 -15.82 -2.33 -0.77
N ALA A 313 -15.04 -3.03 0.07
CA ALA A 313 -15.05 -2.81 1.51
C ALA A 313 -14.57 -1.39 1.88
N ALA A 314 -13.50 -0.92 1.24
CA ALA A 314 -13.00 0.44 1.42
C ALA A 314 -14.02 1.50 0.96
N GLY A 315 -14.65 1.31 -0.20
CA GLY A 315 -15.70 2.18 -0.71
C GLY A 315 -16.93 2.21 0.19
N TRP A 316 -17.41 1.06 0.64
CA TRP A 316 -18.50 0.95 1.59
C TRP A 316 -18.17 1.67 2.91
N MET A 317 -16.96 1.50 3.43
CA MET A 317 -16.50 2.16 4.65
C MET A 317 -16.45 3.68 4.46
N ALA A 318 -15.92 4.17 3.33
CA ALA A 318 -15.90 5.58 2.98
C ALA A 318 -17.33 6.15 2.90
N MET A 319 -18.26 5.42 2.28
CA MET A 319 -19.67 5.80 2.20
C MET A 319 -20.31 5.89 3.59
N PHE A 320 -20.08 4.88 4.44
CA PHE A 320 -20.56 4.85 5.81
C PHE A 320 -19.98 5.99 6.65
N MET A 321 -18.68 6.23 6.60
CA MET A 321 -18.02 7.34 7.29
C MET A 321 -18.53 8.70 6.79
N GLY A 322 -18.71 8.86 5.47
CA GLY A 322 -19.27 10.06 4.87
C GLY A 322 -20.68 10.37 5.40
N LEU A 323 -21.56 9.37 5.45
CA LEU A 323 -22.89 9.50 6.03
C LEU A 323 -22.86 9.86 7.51
N ASN A 324 -21.97 9.23 8.30
CA ASN A 324 -21.82 9.56 9.73
C ASN A 324 -21.29 10.99 9.97
N LEU A 325 -20.37 11.46 9.12
CA LEU A 325 -19.88 12.84 9.18
C LEU A 325 -20.97 13.84 8.82
N MET A 326 -21.80 13.54 7.82
CA MET A 326 -22.93 14.39 7.44
C MET A 326 -24.01 14.43 8.52
N THR A 327 -24.30 13.34 9.22
CA THR A 327 -25.29 13.33 10.31
C THR A 327 -24.77 13.97 11.60
N ARG A 328 -23.46 14.25 11.72
CA ARG A 328 -22.83 14.88 12.91
C ARG A 328 -23.49 16.22 13.29
N ILE A 329 -23.93 17.01 12.31
CA ILE A 329 -24.62 18.29 12.57
C ILE A 329 -26.00 18.11 13.22
N LEU A 330 -26.67 16.97 12.98
CA LEU A 330 -27.94 16.66 13.64
C LEU A 330 -27.73 16.43 15.14
N TYR A 331 -26.57 15.90 15.55
CA TYR A 331 -26.26 15.71 16.97
C TYR A 331 -26.08 17.03 17.70
N THR A 332 -25.41 18.02 17.09
CA THR A 332 -25.27 19.35 17.72
C THR A 332 -26.60 20.05 17.95
N LEU A 333 -27.66 19.69 17.21
CA LEU A 333 -29.01 20.20 17.39
C LEU A 333 -29.79 19.43 18.46
N VAL A 334 -29.55 18.12 18.61
CA VAL A 334 -30.29 17.23 19.54
C VAL A 334 -29.68 17.23 20.95
N ASP A 335 -28.42 17.65 21.11
CA ASP A 335 -27.69 17.72 22.39
C ASP A 335 -28.39 18.58 23.47
N TRP A 336 -29.44 19.35 23.14
CA TRP A 336 -30.30 20.06 24.10
C TRP A 336 -31.12 19.12 25.02
N PHE A 337 -31.37 17.87 24.61
CA PHE A 337 -32.17 16.91 25.39
C PHE A 337 -31.34 15.66 25.80
N PRO A 338 -30.80 15.62 27.03
CA PRO A 338 -29.88 14.57 27.49
C PRO A 338 -30.46 13.15 27.43
N VAL A 339 -31.77 12.99 27.59
CA VAL A 339 -32.45 11.68 27.70
C VAL A 339 -32.44 10.89 26.37
N PHE A 340 -32.37 11.57 25.22
CA PHE A 340 -32.48 10.92 23.91
C PHE A 340 -31.15 10.75 23.17
N ARG A 341 -30.04 11.27 23.72
CA ARG A 341 -28.75 11.38 23.03
C ARG A 341 -28.21 10.03 22.56
N ASP A 342 -28.19 9.04 23.43
CA ASP A 342 -27.61 7.73 23.12
C ASP A 342 -28.50 6.91 22.16
N LEU A 343 -29.83 7.01 22.32
CA LEU A 343 -30.79 6.34 21.46
C LEU A 343 -30.75 6.89 20.02
N VAL A 344 -30.67 8.22 19.88
CA VAL A 344 -30.52 8.89 18.59
C VAL A 344 -29.19 8.52 17.94
N ASN A 345 -28.11 8.36 18.74
CA ASN A 345 -26.81 7.97 18.23
C ASN A 345 -26.78 6.58 17.61
N ILE A 346 -27.36 5.61 18.30
CA ILE A 346 -27.47 4.24 17.80
C ILE A 346 -28.39 4.21 16.56
N GLY A 347 -29.52 4.92 16.60
CA GLY A 347 -30.46 5.00 15.49
C GLY A 347 -29.86 5.58 14.21
N LEU A 348 -29.14 6.71 14.30
CA LEU A 348 -28.49 7.35 13.15
C LEU A 348 -27.36 6.50 12.56
N LYS A 349 -26.57 5.82 13.39
CA LYS A 349 -25.54 4.88 12.92
C LYS A 349 -26.15 3.67 12.22
N ALA A 350 -27.21 3.09 12.78
CA ALA A 350 -27.93 1.98 12.15
C ALA A 350 -28.55 2.41 10.80
N PHE A 351 -29.12 3.61 10.73
CA PHE A 351 -29.62 4.20 9.49
C PHE A 351 -28.49 4.37 8.47
N ALA A 352 -27.37 4.97 8.86
CA ALA A 352 -26.22 5.18 7.98
C ALA A 352 -25.66 3.84 7.47
N PHE A 353 -25.63 2.79 8.30
CA PHE A 353 -25.19 1.45 7.92
C PHE A 353 -26.11 0.84 6.85
N CYS A 354 -27.42 0.88 7.08
CA CYS A 354 -28.40 0.38 6.12
C CYS A 354 -28.33 1.15 4.80
N MET A 355 -28.26 2.48 4.87
CA MET A 355 -28.17 3.34 3.69
C MET A 355 -26.88 3.10 2.90
N ALA A 356 -25.72 3.05 3.56
CA ALA A 356 -24.44 2.76 2.93
C ALA A 356 -24.45 1.38 2.24
N THR A 357 -25.03 0.37 2.90
CA THR A 357 -25.15 -0.98 2.35
C THR A 357 -26.05 -1.01 1.12
N SER A 358 -27.25 -0.43 1.19
CA SER A 358 -28.17 -0.32 0.06
C SER A 358 -27.54 0.41 -1.13
N LEU A 359 -26.94 1.58 -0.90
CA LEU A 359 -26.33 2.38 -1.96
C LEU A 359 -25.09 1.70 -2.57
N THR A 360 -24.28 1.02 -1.75
CA THR A 360 -23.15 0.23 -2.24
C THR A 360 -23.62 -0.90 -3.14
N LEU A 361 -24.64 -1.67 -2.72
CA LEU A 361 -25.21 -2.75 -3.52
C LEU A 361 -25.78 -2.23 -4.84
N LEU A 362 -26.51 -1.11 -4.82
CA LEU A 362 -27.01 -0.47 -6.05
C LEU A 362 -25.88 -0.04 -6.98
N THR A 363 -24.80 0.51 -6.44
CA THR A 363 -23.63 0.94 -7.23
C THR A 363 -22.93 -0.24 -7.88
N VAL A 364 -22.75 -1.34 -7.14
CA VAL A 364 -22.21 -2.60 -7.67
C VAL A 364 -23.13 -3.19 -8.74
N ALA A 365 -24.44 -3.22 -8.49
CA ALA A 365 -25.43 -3.69 -9.45
C ALA A 365 -25.42 -2.88 -10.75
N ALA A 366 -25.31 -1.56 -10.66
CA ALA A 366 -25.20 -0.67 -11.81
C ALA A 366 -23.96 -1.01 -12.66
N GLY A 367 -22.81 -1.27 -12.03
CA GLY A 367 -21.60 -1.72 -12.73
C GLY A 367 -21.77 -3.06 -13.47
N TRP A 368 -22.67 -3.92 -12.99
CA TRP A 368 -22.91 -5.26 -13.56
C TRP A 368 -24.05 -5.30 -14.57
N LEU A 369 -24.84 -4.23 -14.71
CA LEU A 369 -26.09 -4.21 -15.48
C LEU A 369 -25.91 -4.69 -16.94
N PHE A 370 -24.82 -4.27 -17.58
CA PHE A 370 -24.52 -4.60 -18.97
C PHE A 370 -23.76 -5.92 -19.17
N TYR A 371 -23.19 -6.48 -18.10
CA TYR A 371 -22.32 -7.67 -18.19
C TYR A 371 -22.97 -8.93 -17.61
N ARG A 372 -23.77 -8.78 -16.53
CA ARG A 372 -24.46 -9.87 -15.81
C ARG A 372 -25.83 -9.39 -15.30
N PRO A 373 -26.81 -9.19 -16.18
CA PRO A 373 -28.08 -8.53 -15.83
C PRO A 373 -28.88 -9.27 -14.75
N LEU A 374 -28.88 -10.61 -14.75
CA LEU A 374 -29.58 -11.40 -13.72
C LEU A 374 -29.00 -11.17 -12.31
N TRP A 375 -27.68 -11.14 -12.18
CA TRP A 375 -27.00 -10.86 -10.92
C TRP A 375 -27.19 -9.41 -10.49
N ALA A 376 -27.15 -8.47 -11.44
CA ALA A 376 -27.44 -7.06 -11.18
C ALA A 376 -28.85 -6.85 -10.60
N LEU A 377 -29.87 -7.50 -11.19
CA LEU A 377 -31.25 -7.43 -10.70
C LEU A 377 -31.40 -8.04 -9.29
N LEU A 378 -30.76 -9.18 -9.02
CA LEU A 378 -30.77 -9.79 -7.70
C LEU A 378 -30.15 -8.88 -6.63
N ILE A 379 -28.98 -8.30 -6.93
CA ILE A 379 -28.28 -7.39 -6.02
C ILE A 379 -29.09 -6.11 -5.79
N ALA A 380 -29.71 -5.57 -6.84
CA ALA A 380 -30.60 -4.41 -6.74
C ALA A 380 -31.84 -4.72 -5.87
N GLY A 381 -32.42 -5.92 -5.99
CA GLY A 381 -33.50 -6.37 -5.12
C GLY A 381 -33.10 -6.45 -3.65
N LEU A 382 -31.92 -7.02 -3.36
CA LEU A 382 -31.37 -7.08 -2.00
C LEU A 382 -31.14 -5.67 -1.42
N ALA A 383 -30.72 -4.71 -2.24
CA ALA A 383 -30.51 -3.33 -1.81
C ALA A 383 -31.81 -2.64 -1.32
N LEU A 384 -32.99 -3.10 -1.77
CA LEU A 384 -34.28 -2.54 -1.38
C LEU A 384 -34.83 -3.12 -0.07
N VAL A 385 -34.29 -4.24 0.43
CA VAL A 385 -34.79 -4.93 1.63
C VAL A 385 -34.89 -4.01 2.86
N PRO A 386 -33.86 -3.20 3.22
CA PRO A 386 -33.95 -2.30 4.37
C PRO A 386 -35.07 -1.26 4.22
N ILE A 387 -35.30 -0.77 3.00
CA ILE A 387 -36.35 0.22 2.69
C ILE A 387 -37.74 -0.40 2.85
N ILE A 388 -37.93 -1.62 2.34
CA ILE A 388 -39.20 -2.35 2.44
C ILE A 388 -39.52 -2.64 3.91
N VAL A 389 -38.56 -3.15 4.69
CA VAL A 389 -38.74 -3.43 6.12
C VAL A 389 -39.05 -2.16 6.92
N ALA A 390 -38.40 -1.04 6.60
CA ALA A 390 -38.70 0.24 7.25
C ALA A 390 -40.15 0.69 6.96
N ARG A 391 -40.62 0.57 5.70
CA ARG A 391 -41.98 0.96 5.32
C ARG A 391 -43.06 0.09 5.96
N THR A 392 -42.87 -1.23 6.02
CA THR A 392 -43.87 -2.15 6.60
C THR A 392 -44.05 -1.93 8.11
N ARG A 393 -42.97 -1.62 8.84
CA ARG A 393 -43.03 -1.29 10.27
C ARG A 393 -43.75 0.03 10.57
N VAL A 394 -43.64 1.02 9.68
CA VAL A 394 -44.35 2.31 9.84
C VAL A 394 -45.86 2.14 9.61
N SER A 395 -46.27 1.30 8.66
CA SER A 395 -47.70 1.00 8.44
C SER A 395 -48.33 0.22 9.59
N ALA A 396 -47.62 -0.72 10.21
CA ALA A 396 -48.11 -1.46 11.38
C ALA A 396 -48.40 -0.53 12.59
N LYS A 397 -47.55 0.48 12.82
CA LYS A 397 -47.74 1.48 13.88
C LYS A 397 -48.85 2.51 13.64
N LYS A 398 -49.43 2.58 12.44
CA LYS A 398 -50.58 3.44 12.13
C LYS A 398 -51.92 2.72 12.30
N LEU A 399 -51.89 1.42 12.54
CA LEU A 399 -53.06 0.55 12.71
C LEU A 399 -53.28 0.13 14.19
N GLU A 400 -52.36 0.51 15.07
CA GLU A 400 -52.53 0.59 16.53
C GLU A 400 -52.79 2.06 16.91
#